data_AF-A0A410YJX3-F1
#
_entry.id   AF-A0A410YJX3-F1
#
_cell.length_a   1.000
_cell.length_b   1.000
_cell.length_c   1.000
_cell.angle_alpha   90.00
_cell.angle_beta   90.00
_cell.angle_gamma   90.00
#
_symmetry.space_group_name_H-M   'P 1'
#
loop_
_entity.id
_entity.type
_entity.pdbx_description
1 polymer ?
#
loop_
_entity_poly.entity_id
_entity_poly.type
_entity_poly.pdbx_seq_one_letter_code
_entity_poly.pdbx_strand_id
1 'polypeptide(L)'
;MGSILSAKWAEKGVNFTSPEALAAYRERRLIGWGVEPYRCEHYLTSSQTLTLNLFAPLGNDLGWLTRVLSALGMEEVGRAENLQIEYQPALRSAGHLDRTIADAFVGTSHGGVVIETKLADQFSKRKASEGAQGFYELANSKMRIWRGRQSSFEKGAQDQLSRLHALGSLISDIPAHVLFVHHPLDTKSPLGAERYRDVMEDPELLHVIDLGRLMGVLRDTARSSRQRSQVDSLYLRYLATGLSDGVFEEMEAVRLSG
;
A
#
# COMPACT_ATOMS: atom_id res chain seq x y z
N MET A 1 7.93 -17.36 -8.60
CA MET A 1 8.36 -15.94 -8.55
C MET A 1 9.04 -15.70 -7.21
N GLY A 2 10.38 -15.69 -7.19
CA GLY A 2 11.17 -15.45 -6.00
C GLY A 2 12.55 -14.97 -6.41
N SER A 3 12.59 -13.87 -7.16
CA SER A 3 13.84 -13.26 -7.62
C SER A 3 14.36 -12.35 -6.52
N ILE A 4 15.51 -12.74 -5.97
CA ILE A 4 16.29 -11.98 -4.99
C ILE A 4 17.44 -11.31 -5.75
N LEU A 5 17.57 -9.98 -5.64
CA LEU A 5 18.71 -9.27 -6.21
C LEU A 5 19.99 -9.65 -5.49
N SER A 6 21.09 -9.78 -6.24
CA SER A 6 22.41 -9.88 -5.64
C SER A 6 22.76 -8.59 -4.89
N ALA A 7 23.63 -8.68 -3.87
CA ALA A 7 24.07 -7.53 -3.08
C ALA A 7 24.56 -6.36 -3.95
N LYS A 8 25.36 -6.66 -4.99
CA LYS A 8 25.84 -5.67 -5.96
C LYS A 8 24.71 -4.86 -6.62
N TRP A 9 23.58 -5.49 -6.91
CA TRP A 9 22.44 -4.82 -7.55
C TRP A 9 21.54 -4.12 -6.52
N ALA A 10 21.35 -4.74 -5.35
CA ALA A 10 20.64 -4.16 -4.23
C ALA A 10 21.28 -2.84 -3.76
N GLU A 11 22.61 -2.80 -3.60
CA GLU A 11 23.38 -1.58 -3.24
C GLU A 11 23.21 -0.44 -4.24
N LYS A 12 22.99 -0.77 -5.51
CA LYS A 12 22.72 0.22 -6.57
C LYS A 12 21.29 0.73 -6.56
N GLY A 13 20.42 0.20 -5.70
CA GLY A 13 19.02 0.59 -5.60
C GLY A 13 18.16 0.16 -6.79
N VAL A 14 18.54 -0.90 -7.53
CA VAL A 14 17.78 -1.31 -8.72
C VAL A 14 16.40 -1.90 -8.41
N ASN A 15 16.07 -2.10 -7.13
CA ASN A 15 14.71 -2.45 -6.74
C ASN A 15 13.75 -1.25 -6.79
N PHE A 16 14.29 -0.02 -6.86
CA PHE A 16 13.50 1.20 -6.94
C PHE A 16 13.36 1.66 -8.39
N THR A 17 12.13 1.86 -8.85
CA THR A 17 11.84 2.22 -10.25
C THR A 17 11.98 3.70 -10.54
N SER A 18 12.21 4.53 -9.52
CA SER A 18 12.41 5.96 -9.68
C SER A 18 13.32 6.56 -8.58
N PRO A 19 13.93 7.73 -8.84
CA PRO A 19 14.71 8.45 -7.81
C PRO A 19 13.89 8.80 -6.57
N GLU A 20 12.60 9.11 -6.73
CA GLU A 20 11.69 9.45 -5.63
C GLU A 20 11.48 8.26 -4.70
N ALA A 21 11.29 7.05 -5.26
CA ALA A 21 11.14 5.83 -4.47
C ALA A 21 12.42 5.50 -3.68
N LEU A 22 13.59 5.65 -4.31
CA LEU A 22 14.88 5.46 -3.62
C LEU A 22 15.10 6.52 -2.53
N ALA A 23 14.69 7.77 -2.77
CA ALA A 23 14.79 8.84 -1.79
C ALA A 23 13.87 8.58 -0.58
N ALA A 24 12.61 8.23 -0.82
CA ALA A 24 11.65 7.88 0.23
C ALA A 24 12.13 6.67 1.05
N TYR A 25 12.70 5.65 0.39
CA TYR A 25 13.34 4.53 1.08
C TYR A 25 14.45 5.01 2.03
N ARG A 26 15.40 5.82 1.53
CA ARG A 26 16.53 6.33 2.32
C ARG A 26 16.07 7.17 3.51
N GLU A 27 15.11 8.05 3.30
CA GLU A 27 14.51 8.87 4.38
C GLU A 27 13.89 7.96 5.46
N ARG A 28 13.11 6.97 5.04
CA ARG A 28 12.46 6.08 6.00
C ARG A 28 13.44 5.19 6.75
N ARG A 29 14.55 4.81 6.12
CA ARG A 29 15.68 4.11 6.77
C ARG A 29 16.33 4.96 7.86
N LEU A 30 16.44 6.28 7.70
CA LEU A 30 16.99 7.17 8.73
C LEU A 30 16.10 7.25 9.98
N ILE A 31 14.79 7.13 9.81
CA ILE A 31 13.83 7.08 10.94
C ILE A 31 13.92 5.72 11.68
N GLY A 32 14.43 4.67 11.02
CA GLY A 32 14.87 3.42 11.65
C GLY A 32 13.80 2.36 11.89
N TRP A 33 12.51 2.72 11.92
CA TRP A 33 11.41 1.78 12.13
C TRP A 33 10.40 1.78 10.97
N GLY A 34 9.83 0.62 10.65
CA GLY A 34 8.84 0.40 9.57
C GLY A 34 9.41 -0.33 8.35
N VAL A 35 10.63 0.00 7.95
CA VAL A 35 11.26 -0.59 6.74
C VAL A 35 12.20 -1.74 7.08
N GLU A 36 11.98 -2.91 6.48
CA GLU A 36 12.89 -4.06 6.54
C GLU A 36 13.87 -4.00 5.36
N PRO A 37 15.15 -3.65 5.59
CA PRO A 37 16.06 -3.27 4.51
C PRO A 37 16.31 -4.40 3.53
N TYR A 38 16.47 -5.64 4.04
CA TYR A 38 16.83 -6.76 3.20
C TYR A 38 15.71 -7.10 2.22
N ARG A 39 14.46 -7.16 2.70
CA ARG A 39 13.26 -7.30 1.86
C ARG A 39 13.14 -6.14 0.87
N CYS A 40 13.30 -4.90 1.34
CA CYS A 40 13.15 -3.74 0.48
C CYS A 40 14.18 -3.68 -0.65
N GLU A 41 15.44 -3.98 -0.37
CA GLU A 41 16.53 -3.82 -1.32
C GLU A 41 16.69 -5.05 -2.22
N HIS A 42 16.36 -6.24 -1.72
CA HIS A 42 16.64 -7.49 -2.44
C HIS A 42 15.41 -8.17 -3.03
N TYR A 43 14.24 -8.13 -2.38
CA TYR A 43 13.12 -8.98 -2.77
C TYR A 43 12.29 -8.26 -3.84
N LEU A 44 12.28 -8.79 -5.07
CA LEU A 44 11.50 -8.19 -6.16
C LEU A 44 9.99 -8.35 -5.97
N THR A 45 9.60 -9.24 -5.07
CA THR A 45 8.20 -9.53 -4.72
C THR A 45 7.79 -8.86 -3.40
N SER A 46 8.59 -7.94 -2.87
CA SER A 46 8.31 -7.22 -1.63
C SER A 46 7.16 -6.23 -1.82
N SER A 47 6.11 -6.38 -1.01
CA SER A 47 5.00 -5.41 -0.99
C SER A 47 5.47 -4.02 -0.53
N GLN A 48 6.48 -3.95 0.33
CA GLN A 48 7.05 -2.69 0.81
C GLN A 48 7.77 -1.91 -0.30
N THR A 49 8.53 -2.60 -1.14
CA THR A 49 9.18 -1.98 -2.32
C THR A 49 8.13 -1.56 -3.34
N LEU A 50 7.07 -2.35 -3.52
CA LEU A 50 5.94 -1.98 -4.36
C LEU A 50 5.30 -0.68 -3.87
N THR A 51 4.98 -0.56 -2.59
CA THR A 51 4.44 0.66 -1.98
C THR A 51 5.33 1.88 -2.25
N LEU A 52 6.65 1.77 -2.02
CA LEU A 52 7.58 2.86 -2.30
C LEU A 52 7.58 3.27 -3.78
N ASN A 53 7.62 2.28 -4.69
CA ASN A 53 7.64 2.51 -6.13
C ASN A 53 6.32 3.11 -6.66
N LEU A 54 5.18 2.74 -6.06
CA LEU A 54 3.88 3.29 -6.40
C LEU A 54 3.69 4.72 -5.90
N PHE A 55 3.93 4.94 -4.61
CA PHE A 55 3.41 6.11 -3.93
C PHE A 55 4.43 7.22 -3.75
N ALA A 56 5.73 6.94 -3.65
CA ALA A 56 6.72 8.01 -3.45
C ALA A 56 6.70 9.07 -4.56
N PRO A 57 6.56 8.72 -5.85
CA PRO A 57 6.44 9.73 -6.90
C PRO A 57 5.14 10.55 -6.82
N LEU A 58 4.06 9.94 -6.35
CA LEU A 58 2.78 10.64 -6.11
C LEU A 58 2.90 11.63 -4.95
N GLY A 59 3.73 11.33 -3.94
CA GLY A 59 4.03 12.27 -2.85
C GLY A 59 4.69 13.56 -3.32
N ASN A 60 5.44 13.51 -4.41
CA ASN A 60 6.07 14.68 -5.02
C ASN A 60 5.14 15.45 -5.99
N ASP A 61 3.99 14.88 -6.36
CA ASP A 61 2.95 15.54 -7.15
C ASP A 61 1.56 15.20 -6.57
N LEU A 62 1.21 15.88 -5.48
CA LEU A 62 -0.09 15.71 -4.81
C LEU A 62 -1.28 16.07 -5.72
N GLY A 63 -1.05 16.87 -6.76
CA GLY A 63 -2.06 17.15 -7.77
C GLY A 63 -2.35 15.90 -8.61
N TRP A 64 -1.34 15.10 -8.95
CA TRP A 64 -1.53 13.80 -9.57
C TRP A 64 -2.20 12.81 -8.62
N LEU A 65 -1.76 12.73 -7.37
CA LEU A 65 -2.40 11.89 -6.35
C LEU A 65 -3.89 12.20 -6.19
N THR A 66 -4.26 13.49 -6.13
CA THR A 66 -5.66 13.93 -6.06
C THR A 66 -6.49 13.41 -7.24
N ARG A 67 -5.94 13.49 -8.46
CA ARG A 67 -6.62 12.96 -9.66
C ARG A 67 -6.77 11.44 -9.62
N VAL A 68 -5.76 10.74 -9.12
CA VAL A 68 -5.80 9.27 -8.95
C VAL A 68 -6.90 8.88 -7.98
N LEU A 69 -6.97 9.53 -6.80
CA LEU A 69 -8.01 9.24 -5.80
C LEU A 69 -9.42 9.51 -6.36
N SER A 70 -9.63 10.67 -6.99
CA SER A 70 -10.92 10.98 -7.64
C SER A 70 -11.28 9.95 -8.72
N ALA A 71 -10.34 9.55 -9.58
CA ALA A 71 -10.58 8.54 -10.61
C ALA A 71 -10.83 7.12 -10.06
N LEU A 72 -10.46 6.87 -8.80
CA LEU A 72 -10.81 5.64 -8.07
C LEU A 72 -12.20 5.70 -7.42
N GLY A 73 -12.91 6.84 -7.53
CA GLY A 73 -14.21 7.06 -6.90
C GLY A 73 -14.09 7.54 -5.45
N MET A 74 -12.97 8.19 -5.10
CA MET A 74 -12.75 8.84 -3.81
C MET A 74 -12.62 10.34 -4.01
N GLU A 75 -13.68 11.00 -4.47
CA GLU A 75 -13.70 12.44 -4.76
C GLU A 75 -14.13 13.28 -3.57
N GLU A 76 -14.91 12.68 -2.67
CA GLU A 76 -15.39 13.25 -1.41
C GLU A 76 -14.27 13.57 -0.42
N VAL A 77 -13.18 12.79 -0.40
CA VAL A 77 -11.99 13.09 0.43
C VAL A 77 -11.32 14.42 0.02
N GLY A 78 -11.57 14.90 -1.20
CA GLY A 78 -11.08 16.18 -1.70
C GLY A 78 -9.61 16.14 -2.13
N ARG A 79 -8.88 17.23 -1.88
CA ARG A 79 -7.51 17.39 -2.38
C ARG A 79 -6.52 16.67 -1.47
N ALA A 80 -5.59 15.92 -2.04
CA ALA A 80 -4.45 15.38 -1.29
C ALA A 80 -3.51 16.51 -0.83
N GLU A 81 -3.18 16.51 0.46
CA GLU A 81 -2.37 17.55 1.11
C GLU A 81 -1.04 17.02 1.63
N ASN A 82 -0.98 15.73 1.94
CA ASN A 82 0.26 15.04 2.24
C ASN A 82 0.15 13.54 1.91
N LEU A 83 1.29 12.90 1.77
CA LEU A 83 1.43 11.45 1.68
C LEU A 83 2.55 11.01 2.61
N GLN A 84 2.27 10.01 3.44
CA GLN A 84 3.24 9.39 4.33
C GLN A 84 3.33 7.90 4.01
N ILE A 85 4.52 7.42 3.68
CA ILE A 85 4.80 6.00 3.44
C ILE A 85 5.31 5.37 4.73
N GLU A 86 4.89 4.14 5.03
CA GLU A 86 5.10 3.47 6.32
C GLU A 86 4.56 4.34 7.46
N TYR A 87 3.28 4.72 7.33
CA TYR A 87 2.63 5.65 8.22
C TYR A 87 2.31 5.01 9.57
N GLN A 88 2.67 5.73 10.62
CA GLN A 88 2.28 5.43 11.97
C GLN A 88 2.01 6.75 12.73
N PRO A 89 0.84 6.90 13.38
CA PRO A 89 0.51 8.09 14.12
C PRO A 89 1.40 8.25 15.35
N ALA A 90 1.79 9.50 15.63
CA ALA A 90 2.60 9.86 16.77
C ALA A 90 1.83 9.88 18.12
N LEU A 91 0.64 9.27 18.20
CA LEU A 91 -0.20 9.22 19.41
C LEU A 91 0.47 8.40 20.53
N ARG A 92 1.47 9.02 21.16
CA ARG A 92 2.35 8.47 22.19
C ARG A 92 1.65 8.25 23.54
N SER A 93 0.44 8.75 23.76
CA SER A 93 -0.28 8.61 25.04
C SER A 93 -1.22 7.40 25.12
N ALA A 94 -1.53 6.72 24.01
CA ALA A 94 -2.31 5.47 23.98
C ALA A 94 -1.68 4.35 23.14
N GLY A 95 -0.69 4.68 22.29
CA GLY A 95 -0.18 3.83 21.20
C GLY A 95 1.11 3.03 21.47
N HIS A 96 1.52 2.80 22.72
CA HIS A 96 2.67 1.91 22.98
C HIS A 96 2.35 0.42 22.78
N LEU A 97 1.09 0.05 22.54
CA LEU A 97 0.65 -1.35 22.58
C LEU A 97 0.37 -1.96 21.20
N ASP A 98 -0.09 -1.18 20.21
CA ASP A 98 -0.20 -1.65 18.82
C ASP A 98 0.88 -1.04 17.92
N ARG A 99 1.64 -1.90 17.26
CA ARG A 99 2.71 -1.52 16.33
C ARG A 99 2.20 -1.61 14.89
N THR A 100 0.94 -1.23 14.68
CA THR A 100 0.34 -1.19 13.36
C THR A 100 0.97 -0.05 12.57
N ILE A 101 1.39 -0.37 11.36
CA ILE A 101 1.94 0.57 10.38
C ILE A 101 1.11 0.36 9.12
N ALA A 102 0.61 1.45 8.55
CA ALA A 102 -0.02 1.43 7.24
C ALA A 102 1.06 1.58 6.17
N ASP A 103 0.92 0.86 5.06
CA ASP A 103 1.86 0.97 3.94
C ASP A 103 1.95 2.41 3.44
N ALA A 104 0.80 3.09 3.33
CA ALA A 104 0.76 4.54 3.19
C ALA A 104 -0.49 5.17 3.80
N PHE A 105 -0.41 6.47 4.05
CA PHE A 105 -1.54 7.33 4.42
C PHE A 105 -1.52 8.61 3.60
N VAL A 106 -2.66 8.99 3.03
CA VAL A 106 -2.88 10.26 2.36
C VAL A 106 -3.75 11.14 3.25
N GLY A 107 -3.20 12.25 3.73
CA GLY A 107 -4.00 13.31 4.33
C GLY A 107 -4.67 14.14 3.24
N THR A 108 -5.96 14.42 3.39
CA THR A 108 -6.77 15.14 2.40
C THR A 108 -7.53 16.28 3.05
N SER A 109 -8.09 17.18 2.23
CA SER A 109 -8.80 18.37 2.73
C SER A 109 -10.07 18.06 3.54
N HIS A 110 -10.68 16.87 3.39
CA HIS A 110 -11.89 16.49 4.13
C HIS A 110 -11.74 15.22 4.95
N GLY A 111 -10.61 14.52 4.87
CA GLY A 111 -10.42 13.24 5.56
C GLY A 111 -9.06 12.61 5.27
N GLY A 112 -9.05 11.30 5.07
CA GLY A 112 -7.84 10.59 4.72
C GLY A 112 -8.08 9.28 3.99
N VAL A 113 -7.02 8.77 3.35
CA VAL A 113 -7.01 7.46 2.70
C VAL A 113 -5.88 6.65 3.32
N VAL A 114 -6.20 5.54 3.98
CA VAL A 114 -5.22 4.56 4.43
C VAL A 114 -5.05 3.51 3.34
N ILE A 115 -3.80 3.19 3.01
CA ILE A 115 -3.44 2.32 1.90
C ILE A 115 -2.73 1.09 2.45
N GLU A 116 -3.15 -0.08 1.97
CA GLU A 116 -2.46 -1.36 2.16
C GLU A 116 -2.23 -1.99 0.78
N THR A 117 -1.00 -2.44 0.53
CA THR A 117 -0.57 -3.03 -0.73
C THR A 117 -0.07 -4.44 -0.51
N LYS A 118 -0.50 -5.39 -1.36
CA LYS A 118 -0.05 -6.79 -1.32
C LYS A 118 0.42 -7.25 -2.70
N LEU A 119 1.70 -7.61 -2.79
CA LEU A 119 2.28 -8.20 -4.00
C LEU A 119 2.25 -9.72 -3.96
N ALA A 120 3.06 -10.32 -3.08
CA ALA A 120 3.11 -11.76 -2.83
C ALA A 120 3.04 -12.12 -1.33
N ASP A 121 3.07 -11.11 -0.46
CA ASP A 121 3.00 -11.30 0.98
C ASP A 121 1.57 -11.58 1.44
N GLN A 122 1.42 -12.40 2.48
CA GLN A 122 0.12 -12.63 3.12
C GLN A 122 -0.22 -11.48 4.09
N PHE A 123 -1.51 -11.32 4.40
CA PHE A 123 -1.93 -10.52 5.55
C PHE A 123 -1.23 -10.99 6.84
N SER A 124 -0.97 -10.02 7.72
CA SER A 124 -0.38 -10.30 9.02
C SER A 124 -1.31 -11.19 9.83
N LYS A 125 -0.75 -12.27 10.37
CA LYS A 125 -1.47 -13.18 11.29
C LYS A 125 -1.47 -12.67 12.73
N ARG A 126 -0.79 -11.54 12.99
CA ARG A 126 -0.75 -10.90 14.30
C ARG A 126 -2.10 -10.26 14.60
N LYS A 127 -2.64 -10.55 15.79
CA LYS A 127 -3.79 -9.83 16.34
C LYS A 127 -3.41 -8.47 16.91
N ALA A 128 -4.38 -7.56 16.96
CA ALA A 128 -4.33 -6.42 17.87
C ALA A 128 -3.93 -6.91 19.28
N SER A 129 -3.02 -6.18 19.94
CA SER A 129 -2.71 -6.48 21.34
C SER A 129 -3.92 -6.17 22.21
N GLU A 130 -4.13 -6.92 23.29
CA GLU A 130 -5.27 -6.69 24.21
C GLU A 130 -5.27 -5.24 24.73
N GLY A 131 -4.09 -4.72 25.02
CA GLY A 131 -3.91 -3.33 25.45
C GLY A 131 -4.26 -2.26 24.40
N ALA A 132 -4.39 -2.64 23.12
CA ALA A 132 -4.80 -1.74 22.04
C ALA A 132 -6.32 -1.73 21.80
N GLN A 133 -7.08 -2.64 22.42
CA GLN A 133 -8.53 -2.73 22.18
C GLN A 133 -9.26 -1.43 22.53
N GLY A 134 -8.91 -0.78 23.65
CA GLY A 134 -9.51 0.50 24.03
C GLY A 134 -9.26 1.62 22.99
N PHE A 135 -8.14 1.58 22.27
CA PHE A 135 -7.86 2.53 21.19
C PHE A 135 -8.82 2.30 20.00
N TYR A 136 -9.04 1.05 19.61
CA TYR A 136 -9.96 0.72 18.52
C TYR A 136 -11.42 0.97 18.88
N GLU A 137 -11.82 0.70 20.13
CA GLU A 137 -13.15 1.05 20.63
C GLU A 137 -13.37 2.56 20.64
N LEU A 138 -12.35 3.34 21.05
CA LEU A 138 -12.40 4.80 20.97
C LEU A 138 -12.56 5.29 19.53
N ALA A 139 -11.76 4.76 18.60
CA ALA A 139 -11.88 5.07 17.17
C ALA A 139 -13.29 4.81 16.66
N ASN A 140 -13.84 3.63 16.97
CA ASN A 140 -15.18 3.26 16.53
C ASN A 140 -16.27 4.12 17.18
N SER A 141 -16.13 4.49 18.45
CA SER A 141 -17.12 5.33 19.14
C SER A 141 -17.21 6.75 18.55
N LYS A 142 -16.10 7.28 18.03
CA LYS A 142 -16.02 8.61 17.45
C LYS A 142 -16.43 8.64 15.99
N MET A 143 -15.90 7.69 15.22
CA MET A 143 -15.98 7.71 13.76
C MET A 143 -17.03 6.75 13.21
N ARG A 144 -17.61 5.87 14.06
CA ARG A 144 -18.60 4.86 13.66
C ARG A 144 -18.14 4.04 12.45
N ILE A 145 -16.96 3.45 12.59
CA ILE A 145 -16.26 2.74 11.51
C ILE A 145 -16.89 1.36 11.25
N TRP A 146 -17.38 0.71 12.30
CA TRP A 146 -17.82 -0.68 12.27
C TRP A 146 -19.12 -0.94 13.02
N ARG A 147 -19.80 -1.98 12.57
CA ARG A 147 -20.89 -2.65 13.27
C ARG A 147 -20.30 -3.64 14.28
N GLY A 148 -20.47 -3.35 15.57
CA GLY A 148 -20.00 -4.22 16.66
C GLY A 148 -18.60 -3.89 17.18
N ARG A 149 -17.93 -4.88 17.78
CA ARG A 149 -16.63 -4.72 18.46
C ARG A 149 -15.50 -5.33 17.63
N GLN A 150 -14.40 -4.58 17.47
CA GLN A 150 -13.20 -5.02 16.74
C GLN A 150 -12.67 -6.38 17.21
N SER A 151 -12.69 -6.64 18.52
CA SER A 151 -12.23 -7.90 19.12
C SER A 151 -12.98 -9.15 18.63
N SER A 152 -14.15 -8.97 18.01
CA SER A 152 -14.94 -10.07 17.43
C SER A 152 -14.55 -10.42 15.98
N PHE A 153 -13.68 -9.64 15.34
CA PHE A 153 -13.30 -9.81 13.94
C PHE A 153 -12.40 -11.03 13.73
N GLU A 154 -12.52 -11.65 12.54
CA GLU A 154 -11.69 -12.77 12.14
C GLU A 154 -10.21 -12.37 12.07
N LYS A 155 -9.32 -13.33 12.37
CA LYS A 155 -7.88 -13.13 12.20
C LYS A 155 -7.54 -12.91 10.73
N GLY A 156 -6.46 -12.17 10.47
CA GLY A 156 -5.93 -11.96 9.12
C GLY A 156 -6.42 -10.63 8.54
N ALA A 157 -7.04 -10.68 7.37
CA ALA A 157 -7.44 -9.48 6.62
C ALA A 157 -8.35 -8.56 7.43
N GLN A 158 -9.39 -9.11 8.07
CA GLN A 158 -10.37 -8.32 8.82
C GLN A 158 -9.73 -7.61 10.03
N ASP A 159 -8.94 -8.32 10.84
CA ASP A 159 -8.18 -7.71 11.94
C ASP A 159 -7.20 -6.63 11.42
N GLN A 160 -6.40 -6.94 10.39
CA GLN A 160 -5.42 -5.98 9.88
C GLN A 160 -6.08 -4.73 9.29
N LEU A 161 -7.08 -4.88 8.42
CA LEU A 161 -7.77 -3.76 7.79
C LEU A 161 -8.56 -2.94 8.80
N SER A 162 -9.16 -3.55 9.82
CA SER A 162 -9.80 -2.78 10.91
C SER A 162 -8.78 -1.91 11.65
N ARG A 163 -7.62 -2.45 11.98
CA ARG A 163 -6.58 -1.69 12.67
C ARG A 163 -6.10 -0.50 11.83
N LEU A 164 -5.95 -0.68 10.52
CA LEU A 164 -5.58 0.37 9.58
C LEU A 164 -6.68 1.43 9.41
N HIS A 165 -7.94 1.01 9.27
CA HIS A 165 -9.07 1.92 9.11
C HIS A 165 -9.23 2.83 10.34
N ALA A 166 -9.08 2.28 11.55
CA ALA A 166 -9.08 3.08 12.77
C ALA A 166 -7.88 4.03 12.85
N LEU A 167 -6.70 3.59 12.40
CA LEU A 167 -5.49 4.41 12.36
C LEU A 167 -5.70 5.67 11.51
N GLY A 168 -6.22 5.50 10.28
CA GLY A 168 -6.48 6.60 9.36
C GLY A 168 -7.66 7.48 9.79
N SER A 169 -8.70 6.89 10.36
CA SER A 169 -9.89 7.63 10.78
C SER A 169 -9.63 8.53 11.98
N LEU A 170 -8.80 8.11 12.94
CA LEU A 170 -8.56 8.91 14.16
C LEU A 170 -7.81 10.22 13.94
N ILE A 171 -7.21 10.39 12.77
CA ILE A 171 -6.45 11.59 12.38
C ILE A 171 -7.16 12.38 11.27
N SER A 172 -8.39 12.00 10.94
CA SER A 172 -9.21 12.55 9.87
C SER A 172 -10.50 13.14 10.46
N ASP A 173 -11.10 14.13 9.79
CA ASP A 173 -12.36 14.74 10.23
C ASP A 173 -13.58 13.84 9.96
N ILE A 174 -13.50 13.04 8.89
CA ILE A 174 -14.48 12.00 8.54
C ILE A 174 -13.80 10.62 8.59
N PRO A 175 -14.58 9.51 8.64
CA PRO A 175 -14.02 8.17 8.52
C PRO A 175 -13.12 8.05 7.29
N ALA A 176 -11.92 7.52 7.48
CA ALA A 176 -10.95 7.43 6.39
C ALA A 176 -11.35 6.35 5.38
N HIS A 177 -11.06 6.57 4.11
CA HIS A 177 -11.17 5.52 3.11
C HIS A 177 -10.05 4.50 3.30
N VAL A 178 -10.32 3.24 3.00
CA VAL A 178 -9.33 2.16 2.97
C VAL A 178 -9.14 1.74 1.51
N LEU A 179 -7.95 1.99 0.97
CA LEU A 179 -7.54 1.52 -0.35
C LEU A 179 -6.67 0.27 -0.20
N PHE A 180 -7.23 -0.88 -0.55
CA PHE A 180 -6.50 -2.14 -0.61
C PHE A 180 -6.11 -2.47 -2.06
N VAL A 181 -4.81 -2.49 -2.33
CA VAL A 181 -4.25 -2.78 -3.65
C VAL A 181 -3.60 -4.16 -3.63
N HIS A 182 -4.04 -5.06 -4.50
CA HIS A 182 -3.46 -6.41 -4.59
C HIS A 182 -2.93 -6.73 -5.99
N HIS A 183 -1.99 -7.66 -6.08
CA HIS A 183 -1.58 -8.18 -7.38
C HIS A 183 -2.73 -8.96 -8.04
N PRO A 184 -2.94 -8.89 -9.37
CA PRO A 184 -4.02 -9.63 -10.05
C PRO A 184 -3.95 -11.15 -9.88
N LEU A 185 -2.76 -11.71 -9.67
CA LEU A 185 -2.58 -13.15 -9.41
C LEU A 185 -2.86 -13.55 -7.95
N ASP A 186 -3.05 -12.60 -7.03
CA ASP A 186 -3.49 -12.89 -5.67
C ASP A 186 -5.01 -13.07 -5.62
N THR A 187 -5.43 -14.32 -5.53
CA THR A 187 -6.85 -14.71 -5.48
C THR A 187 -7.40 -14.81 -4.05
N LYS A 188 -6.56 -14.72 -3.02
CA LYS A 188 -6.97 -14.98 -1.62
C LYS A 188 -7.13 -13.71 -0.83
N SER A 189 -6.17 -12.79 -0.93
CA SER A 189 -6.22 -11.54 -0.17
C SER A 189 -7.44 -10.67 -0.48
N PRO A 190 -7.87 -10.46 -1.75
CA PRO A 190 -9.08 -9.69 -2.01
C PRO A 190 -10.33 -10.28 -1.35
N LEU A 191 -10.48 -11.61 -1.29
CA LEU A 191 -11.61 -12.26 -0.60
C LEU A 191 -11.60 -11.95 0.91
N GLY A 192 -10.42 -11.93 1.53
CA GLY A 192 -10.27 -11.54 2.93
C GLY A 192 -10.59 -10.07 3.16
N ALA A 193 -10.20 -9.19 2.24
CA ALA A 193 -10.55 -7.78 2.27
C ALA A 193 -12.05 -7.56 2.11
N GLU A 194 -12.70 -8.29 1.20
CA GLU A 194 -14.15 -8.18 1.01
C GLU A 194 -14.96 -8.62 2.24
N ARG A 195 -14.51 -9.63 2.99
CA ARG A 195 -15.15 -9.98 4.29
C ARG A 195 -15.09 -8.85 5.32
N TYR A 196 -14.09 -7.96 5.22
CA TYR A 196 -14.04 -6.80 6.11
C TYR A 196 -15.17 -5.81 5.81
N ARG A 197 -15.65 -5.74 4.57
CA ARG A 197 -16.80 -4.92 4.18
C ARG A 197 -18.07 -5.24 5.00
N ASP A 198 -18.27 -6.52 5.33
CA ASP A 198 -19.45 -7.00 6.06
C ASP A 198 -19.59 -6.41 7.47
N VAL A 199 -18.47 -6.01 8.08
CA VAL A 199 -18.46 -5.42 9.43
C VAL A 199 -18.33 -3.91 9.44
N MET A 200 -18.19 -3.26 8.29
CA MET A 200 -18.11 -1.80 8.21
C MET A 200 -19.50 -1.17 8.39
N GLU A 201 -19.54 0.00 9.03
CA GLU A 201 -20.77 0.80 9.09
C GLU A 201 -21.16 1.26 7.68
N ASP A 202 -20.18 1.84 6.98
CA ASP A 202 -20.26 2.25 5.58
C ASP A 202 -19.33 1.38 4.70
N PRO A 203 -19.90 0.43 3.94
CA PRO A 203 -19.16 -0.37 2.98
C PRO A 203 -18.42 0.41 1.89
N GLU A 204 -18.87 1.62 1.51
CA GLU A 204 -18.30 2.37 0.38
C GLU A 204 -16.91 2.96 0.68
N LEU A 205 -16.54 3.02 1.96
CA LEU A 205 -15.21 3.45 2.39
C LEU A 205 -14.11 2.41 2.06
N LEU A 206 -14.46 1.17 1.70
CA LEU A 206 -13.49 0.15 1.30
C LEU A 206 -13.36 0.03 -0.22
N HIS A 207 -12.16 0.31 -0.71
CA HIS A 207 -11.78 0.23 -2.12
C HIS A 207 -10.80 -0.93 -2.30
N VAL A 208 -11.29 -2.05 -2.84
CA VAL A 208 -10.46 -3.22 -3.19
C VAL A 208 -10.20 -3.17 -4.69
N ILE A 209 -8.94 -3.00 -5.09
CA ILE A 209 -8.54 -2.94 -6.50
C ILE A 209 -7.32 -3.81 -6.76
N ASP A 210 -7.23 -4.35 -7.96
CA ASP A 210 -6.00 -4.96 -8.43
C ASP A 210 -5.01 -3.90 -8.96
N LEU A 211 -3.74 -4.28 -8.99
CA LEU A 211 -2.64 -3.43 -9.44
C LEU A 211 -2.79 -3.02 -10.92
N GLY A 212 -3.40 -3.85 -11.77
CA GLY A 212 -3.67 -3.53 -13.17
C GLY A 212 -4.64 -2.35 -13.29
N ARG A 213 -5.73 -2.37 -12.54
CA ARG A 213 -6.67 -1.24 -12.44
C ARG A 213 -5.97 0.02 -11.94
N LEU A 214 -5.14 -0.08 -10.89
CA LEU A 214 -4.39 1.08 -10.39
C LEU A 214 -3.44 1.65 -11.47
N MET A 215 -2.71 0.80 -12.21
CA MET A 215 -1.83 1.24 -13.29
C MET A 215 -2.59 1.96 -14.41
N GLY A 216 -3.77 1.46 -14.78
CA GLY A 216 -4.66 2.13 -15.73
C GLY A 216 -5.01 3.54 -15.26
N VAL A 217 -5.49 3.68 -14.03
CA VAL A 217 -5.84 4.97 -13.44
C VAL A 217 -4.63 5.91 -13.34
N LEU A 218 -3.47 5.41 -12.92
CA LEU A 218 -2.24 6.22 -12.86
C LEU A 218 -1.88 6.76 -14.24
N ARG A 219 -1.96 5.92 -15.28
CA ARG A 219 -1.66 6.29 -16.66
C ARG A 219 -2.66 7.30 -17.22
N ASP A 220 -3.95 7.09 -16.99
CA ASP A 220 -5.02 7.94 -17.51
C ASP A 220 -5.03 9.33 -16.86
N THR A 221 -4.58 9.42 -15.61
CA THR A 221 -4.48 10.69 -14.86
C THR A 221 -3.12 11.39 -15.02
N ALA A 222 -2.18 10.78 -15.73
CA ALA A 222 -0.84 11.31 -16.00
C ALA A 222 -0.88 12.46 -17.00
N ARG A 223 -0.33 13.62 -16.61
CA ARG A 223 -0.31 14.84 -17.43
C ARG A 223 1.01 15.06 -18.17
N SER A 224 2.07 14.35 -17.79
CA SER A 224 3.38 14.47 -18.44
C SER A 224 3.88 13.15 -19.03
N SER A 225 4.80 13.24 -19.98
CA SER A 225 5.52 12.08 -20.51
C SER A 225 6.28 11.33 -19.41
N ARG A 226 6.93 12.06 -18.50
CA ARG A 226 7.62 11.48 -17.33
C ARG A 226 6.70 10.61 -16.48
N GLN A 227 5.51 11.11 -16.15
CA GLN A 227 4.52 10.36 -15.37
C GLN A 227 4.10 9.08 -16.11
N ARG A 228 3.81 9.17 -17.41
CA ARG A 228 3.46 7.99 -18.23
C ARG A 228 4.61 6.97 -18.27
N SER A 229 5.84 7.39 -18.53
CA SER A 229 7.01 6.51 -18.54
C SER A 229 7.26 5.84 -17.19
N GLN A 230 6.94 6.52 -16.10
CA GLN A 230 7.04 5.93 -14.76
C GLN A 230 5.98 4.83 -14.56
N VAL A 231 4.72 5.07 -14.97
CA VAL A 231 3.67 4.05 -14.93
C VAL A 231 4.03 2.86 -15.82
N ASP A 232 4.58 3.09 -17.00
CA ASP A 232 5.02 2.04 -17.92
C ASP A 232 6.13 1.18 -17.29
N SER A 233 7.07 1.82 -16.58
CA SER A 233 8.14 1.11 -15.85
C SER A 233 7.57 0.24 -14.72
N LEU A 234 6.58 0.74 -13.99
CA LEU A 234 5.89 -0.03 -12.95
C LEU A 234 5.10 -1.21 -13.54
N TYR A 235 4.40 -0.98 -14.64
CA TYR A 235 3.67 -2.03 -15.35
C TYR A 235 4.61 -3.15 -15.80
N LEU A 236 5.73 -2.81 -16.44
CA LEU A 236 6.74 -3.77 -16.86
C LEU A 236 7.32 -4.54 -15.67
N ARG A 237 7.58 -3.83 -14.55
CA ARG A 237 8.17 -4.43 -13.36
C ARG A 237 7.23 -5.43 -12.66
N TYR A 238 5.96 -5.09 -12.53
CA TYR A 238 5.07 -5.82 -11.62
C TYR A 238 3.98 -6.62 -12.31
N LEU A 239 3.58 -6.28 -13.53
CA LEU A 239 2.44 -6.91 -14.21
C LEU A 239 2.85 -7.67 -15.47
N ALA A 240 3.87 -7.20 -16.20
CA ALA A 240 4.34 -7.84 -17.43
C ALA A 240 5.22 -9.07 -17.19
N THR A 241 4.81 -9.94 -16.27
CA THR A 241 5.53 -11.17 -15.89
C THR A 241 5.71 -12.14 -17.07
N GLY A 242 4.81 -12.14 -18.05
CA GLY A 242 4.95 -12.92 -19.29
C GLY A 242 5.98 -12.38 -20.28
N LEU A 243 6.35 -11.09 -20.21
CA LEU A 243 7.41 -10.52 -21.05
C LEU A 243 8.81 -10.84 -20.50
N SER A 244 8.94 -11.15 -19.21
CA SER A 244 10.21 -11.62 -18.64
C SER A 244 10.49 -13.09 -18.92
N ASP A 245 9.47 -13.93 -19.05
CA ASP A 245 9.64 -15.37 -19.29
C ASP A 245 10.05 -15.66 -20.74
N GLY A 246 9.41 -15.01 -21.73
CA GLY A 246 9.77 -15.18 -23.15
C GLY A 246 11.17 -14.68 -23.52
N VAL A 247 11.63 -13.60 -22.89
CA VAL A 247 13.01 -13.11 -23.05
C VAL A 247 14.02 -14.07 -22.41
N PHE A 248 13.65 -14.71 -21.30
CA PHE A 248 14.52 -15.69 -20.64
C PHE A 248 14.66 -16.98 -21.47
N GLU A 249 13.56 -17.47 -22.07
CA GLU A 249 13.55 -18.61 -22.97
C GLU A 249 14.35 -18.36 -24.27
N GLU A 250 14.21 -17.17 -24.88
CA GLU A 250 15.03 -16.78 -26.04
C GLU A 250 16.53 -16.68 -25.67
N MET A 251 16.86 -16.14 -24.49
CA MET A 251 18.24 -16.05 -24.02
C MET A 251 18.85 -17.41 -23.66
N GLU A 252 18.07 -18.36 -23.11
CA GLU A 252 18.53 -19.74 -22.90
C GLU A 252 18.69 -20.50 -24.22
N ALA A 253 17.79 -20.32 -25.17
CA ALA A 253 17.89 -20.93 -26.50
C ALA A 253 19.16 -20.47 -27.23
N VAL A 254 19.49 -19.18 -27.18
CA VAL A 254 20.74 -18.64 -27.73
C VAL A 254 21.96 -19.23 -27.02
N ARG A 255 21.90 -19.42 -25.70
CA ARG A 255 23.01 -19.96 -24.89
C ARG A 255 23.25 -21.45 -25.06
N LEU A 256 22.23 -22.22 -25.47
CA LEU A 256 22.33 -23.66 -25.75
C LEU A 256 22.63 -23.96 -27.24
N SER A 257 22.58 -22.93 -28.10
CA SER A 257 22.82 -23.04 -29.54
C SER A 257 24.19 -22.52 -30.00
N GLY A 258 25.04 -22.05 -29.07
CA GLY A 258 26.42 -21.60 -29.31
C GLY A 258 27.40 -22.25 -28.35
#